data_AF-A0A2G5F4C6-F1
#
_entry.id   AF-A0A2G5F4C6-F1
#
_cell.length_a   1.000
_cell.length_b   1.000
_cell.length_c   1.000
_cell.angle_alpha   90.00
_cell.angle_beta   90.00
_cell.angle_gamma   90.00
#
_symmetry.space_group_name_H-M   'P 1'
#
loop_
_entity.id
_entity.type
_entity.pdbx_description
1 polymer ?
#
loop_
_entity_poly.entity_id
_entity_poly.type
_entity_poly.pdbx_seq_one_letter_code
_entity_poly.pdbx_strand_id
1 'polypeptide(L)'
;MAAVTTQASIAGLRPCASKSRFLGGSSGRLTRAFNVKSNASSSSSSSFKIEAKKGQWLPGLASPGYLDGDNGFDPLGLAEDPENLKWFVQAELVNGRWAMLGVAGMLLPEVFTKIGIINVPEWYDAGKQEYFASSSTLFVIEFILFHYVEIRRWQDIKNPGSVNQDPIFKNYSLPPNEVGYPGGIFNPLNYKPTEEAKEKELANGRLAMLAFLGFVVQHNVTGKGPFENLQQHLSDPWHNTIVQTFSGQ
;
A
#
# COMPACT_ATOMS: atom_id res chain seq x y z
N MET A 1 11.33 17.24 -77.34
CA MET A 1 11.07 18.64 -76.95
C MET A 1 11.13 18.69 -75.42
N ALA A 2 12.31 18.78 -74.79
CA ALA A 2 12.97 20.02 -74.31
C ALA A 2 12.04 20.85 -73.38
N ALA A 3 12.38 21.33 -72.18
CA ALA A 3 13.61 21.36 -71.39
C ALA A 3 13.25 21.68 -69.91
N VAL A 4 14.20 21.41 -69.01
CA VAL A 4 14.34 21.95 -67.64
C VAL A 4 14.31 23.49 -67.65
N THR A 5 13.87 24.19 -66.58
CA THR A 5 14.56 25.33 -65.91
C THR A 5 13.74 25.89 -64.72
N THR A 6 14.50 26.35 -63.73
CA THR A 6 14.30 26.90 -62.39
C THR A 6 13.87 28.37 -62.26
N GLN A 7 13.64 28.82 -61.00
CA GLN A 7 13.66 30.19 -60.44
C GLN A 7 12.39 31.06 -60.59
N ALA A 8 12.14 32.12 -59.82
CA ALA A 8 12.33 32.56 -58.43
C ALA A 8 11.64 33.96 -58.31
N SER A 9 11.22 34.32 -57.09
CA SER A 9 10.74 35.61 -56.55
C SER A 9 10.73 36.90 -57.40
N ILE A 10 9.64 37.68 -57.34
CA ILE A 10 9.67 39.16 -57.40
C ILE A 10 8.68 39.78 -56.40
N ALA A 11 9.19 40.77 -55.68
CA ALA A 11 8.54 41.59 -54.67
C ALA A 11 7.51 42.59 -55.23
N GLY A 12 6.46 42.85 -54.47
CA GLY A 12 5.54 43.98 -54.65
C GLY A 12 5.67 44.99 -53.51
N LEU A 13 6.59 45.95 -53.66
CA LEU A 13 6.67 47.18 -52.86
C LEU A 13 5.71 48.23 -53.44
N ARG A 14 5.03 49.00 -52.56
CA ARG A 14 4.71 50.46 -52.68
C ARG A 14 3.59 50.86 -51.67
N PRO A 15 3.46 52.15 -51.29
CA PRO A 15 4.48 53.07 -50.80
C PRO A 15 4.05 53.87 -49.55
N CYS A 16 5.04 54.55 -48.97
CA CYS A 16 4.98 55.58 -47.93
C CYS A 16 3.93 56.69 -48.17
N ALA A 17 3.33 57.17 -47.08
CA ALA A 17 2.96 58.58 -46.93
C ALA A 17 3.34 59.07 -45.51
N SER A 18 4.35 59.94 -45.47
CA SER A 18 4.81 60.66 -44.29
C SER A 18 4.05 61.99 -44.19
N LYS A 19 3.63 62.41 -42.99
CA LYS A 19 3.42 63.84 -42.68
C LYS A 19 3.47 64.15 -41.17
N SER A 20 4.52 64.90 -40.84
CA SER A 20 4.72 65.97 -39.84
C SER A 20 3.95 66.03 -38.51
N ARG A 21 4.74 65.85 -37.43
CA ARG A 21 4.89 66.63 -36.19
C ARG A 21 3.99 67.87 -35.98
N PHE A 22 3.37 67.99 -34.81
CA PHE A 22 3.23 69.24 -34.06
C PHE A 22 3.34 69.00 -32.55
N LEU A 23 3.99 69.94 -31.86
CA LEU A 23 4.40 69.93 -30.45
C LEU A 23 3.26 70.42 -29.53
N GLY A 24 3.08 69.75 -28.40
CA GLY A 24 2.31 70.25 -27.25
C GLY A 24 2.85 69.58 -25.99
N GLY A 25 3.59 70.32 -25.17
CA GLY A 25 4.25 69.80 -23.97
C GLY A 25 3.35 69.77 -22.74
N SER A 26 3.59 68.80 -21.85
CA SER A 26 3.64 69.03 -20.39
C SER A 26 4.06 67.75 -19.66
N SER A 27 5.04 67.93 -18.77
CA SER A 27 5.37 67.15 -17.57
C SER A 27 5.42 65.61 -17.60
N GLY A 28 6.66 65.11 -17.61
CA GLY A 28 7.19 64.36 -16.46
C GLY A 28 6.82 62.89 -16.34
N ARG A 29 7.78 62.02 -16.72
CA ARG A 29 8.27 60.88 -15.91
C ARG A 29 9.30 60.09 -16.72
N LEU A 30 10.56 60.16 -16.28
CA LEU A 30 11.64 59.31 -16.78
C LEU A 30 11.41 57.88 -16.30
N THR A 31 11.12 56.96 -17.22
CA THR A 31 11.19 55.51 -16.98
C THR A 31 12.22 54.91 -17.93
N ARG A 32 13.35 54.48 -17.36
CA ARG A 32 14.43 53.78 -18.07
C ARG A 32 13.98 52.34 -18.31
N ALA A 33 13.57 52.02 -19.54
CA ALA A 33 13.29 50.65 -19.96
C ALA A 33 14.58 49.96 -20.40
N PHE A 34 15.02 48.96 -19.64
CA PHE A 34 16.07 48.03 -20.04
C PHE A 34 15.48 46.99 -21.00
N ASN A 35 16.01 46.93 -22.22
CA ASN A 35 15.62 45.95 -23.23
C ASN A 35 16.64 44.79 -23.21
N VAL A 36 16.26 43.64 -22.65
CA VAL A 36 17.04 42.39 -22.71
C VAL A 36 16.47 41.56 -23.84
N LYS A 37 17.21 41.42 -24.94
CA LYS A 37 16.93 40.44 -26.00
C LYS A 37 17.34 39.06 -25.50
N SER A 38 16.37 38.17 -25.25
CA SER A 38 16.63 36.75 -25.05
C SER A 38 16.72 36.05 -26.41
N ASN A 39 17.92 35.57 -26.75
CA ASN A 39 18.11 34.62 -27.86
C ASN A 39 17.55 33.26 -27.40
N ALA A 40 16.50 32.76 -28.06
CA ALA A 40 15.99 31.42 -27.81
C ALA A 40 16.92 30.38 -28.48
N SER A 41 17.83 29.80 -27.70
CA SER A 41 18.46 28.52 -28.03
C SER A 41 17.58 27.40 -27.48
N SER A 42 17.13 26.50 -28.36
CA SER A 42 16.38 25.31 -27.98
C SER A 42 17.31 24.30 -27.30
N SER A 43 17.38 24.33 -25.97
CA SER A 43 17.96 23.23 -25.20
C SER A 43 16.93 22.11 -25.11
N SER A 44 17.20 20.96 -25.73
CA SER A 44 16.48 19.73 -25.42
C SER A 44 16.86 19.31 -24.01
N SER A 45 16.03 19.65 -23.02
CA SER A 45 16.15 19.09 -21.69
C SER A 45 15.77 17.61 -21.76
N SER A 46 16.77 16.73 -21.87
CA SER A 46 16.60 15.33 -21.52
C SER A 46 16.27 15.28 -20.03
N SER A 47 14.98 15.22 -19.71
CA SER A 47 14.52 14.96 -18.35
C SER A 47 14.94 13.53 -17.99
N PHE A 48 16.08 13.39 -17.32
CA PHE A 48 16.45 12.15 -16.67
C PHE A 48 15.52 12.00 -15.46
N LYS A 49 14.48 11.18 -15.63
CA LYS A 49 13.65 10.75 -14.50
C LYS A 49 14.52 9.83 -13.65
N ILE A 50 15.10 10.38 -12.59
CA ILE A 50 15.62 9.57 -11.49
C ILE A 50 14.39 9.01 -10.79
N GLU A 51 13.94 7.84 -11.21
CA GLU A 51 13.04 7.05 -10.38
C GLU A 51 13.87 6.65 -9.15
N ALA A 52 13.48 7.14 -7.97
CA ALA A 52 14.12 6.71 -6.74
C ALA A 52 14.01 5.19 -6.69
N LYS A 53 15.15 4.49 -6.71
CA LYS A 53 15.18 3.04 -6.65
C LYS A 53 14.41 2.63 -5.39
N LYS A 54 13.31 1.92 -5.56
CA LYS A 54 12.48 1.45 -4.44
C LYS A 54 13.36 0.71 -3.44
N GLY A 55 13.06 0.89 -2.15
CA GLY A 55 13.99 0.58 -1.06
C GLY A 55 14.39 -0.89 -1.06
N GLN A 56 15.68 -1.19 -1.15
CA GLN A 56 16.17 -2.57 -1.09
C GLN A 56 16.15 -3.08 0.35
N TRP A 57 15.69 -4.31 0.59
CA TRP A 57 15.67 -4.90 1.93
C TRP A 57 17.08 -5.02 2.54
N LEU A 58 18.08 -5.30 1.70
CA LEU A 58 19.50 -5.31 2.04
C LEU A 58 20.25 -4.35 1.10
N PRO A 59 20.82 -3.24 1.61
CA PRO A 59 21.52 -2.29 0.75
C PRO A 59 22.74 -2.95 0.12
N GLY A 60 22.82 -2.90 -1.22
CA GLY A 60 23.93 -3.46 -1.99
C GLY A 60 23.65 -4.84 -2.63
N LEU A 61 22.53 -5.50 -2.29
CA LEU A 61 22.07 -6.68 -3.02
C LEU A 61 21.23 -6.24 -4.23
N ALA A 62 21.47 -6.85 -5.40
CA ALA A 62 20.60 -6.63 -6.54
C ALA A 62 19.23 -7.28 -6.27
N SER A 63 18.15 -6.56 -6.57
CA SER A 63 16.81 -7.15 -6.51
C SER A 63 16.70 -8.25 -7.57
N PRO A 64 16.06 -9.39 -7.30
CA PRO A 64 15.74 -10.37 -8.33
C PRO A 64 14.92 -9.72 -9.45
N GLY A 65 15.21 -10.05 -10.72
CA GLY A 65 14.60 -9.40 -11.88
C GLY A 65 13.10 -9.69 -12.09
N TYR A 66 12.50 -10.58 -11.28
CA TYR A 66 11.06 -10.84 -11.26
C TYR A 66 10.32 -10.01 -10.19
N LEU A 67 11.04 -9.28 -9.32
CA LEU A 67 10.50 -8.39 -8.29
C LEU A 67 10.71 -6.93 -8.65
N ASP A 68 10.23 -6.54 -9.83
CA ASP A 68 10.27 -5.15 -10.29
C ASP A 68 9.29 -4.30 -9.49
N GLY A 69 9.81 -3.35 -8.72
CA GLY A 69 8.98 -2.42 -7.94
C GLY A 69 8.56 -2.93 -6.55
N ASP A 70 9.33 -3.82 -5.92
CA ASP A 70 9.25 -4.12 -4.47
C ASP A 70 10.64 -4.09 -3.82
N ASN A 71 10.71 -4.31 -2.51
CA ASN A 71 11.95 -4.26 -1.74
C ASN A 71 12.94 -5.40 -2.04
N GLY A 72 12.60 -6.31 -2.96
CA GLY A 72 13.48 -7.37 -3.46
C GLY A 72 13.79 -8.48 -2.46
N PHE A 73 12.92 -8.70 -1.47
CA PHE A 73 13.11 -9.73 -0.44
C PHE A 73 12.57 -11.09 -0.92
N ASP A 74 13.43 -11.85 -1.60
CA ASP A 74 13.22 -13.29 -1.81
C ASP A 74 14.59 -14.01 -1.87
N PRO A 75 15.22 -14.28 -0.71
CA PRO A 75 16.51 -14.95 -0.67
C PRO A 75 16.43 -16.46 -1.00
N LEU A 76 15.22 -17.05 -0.99
CA LEU A 76 15.01 -18.47 -1.24
C LEU A 76 14.48 -18.77 -2.65
N GLY A 77 14.15 -17.74 -3.45
CA GLY A 77 13.65 -17.88 -4.80
C GLY A 77 12.27 -18.54 -4.87
N LEU A 78 11.44 -18.37 -3.83
CA LEU A 78 10.13 -19.03 -3.78
C LEU A 78 9.20 -18.49 -4.87
N ALA A 79 9.33 -17.20 -5.22
CA ALA A 79 8.44 -16.52 -6.15
C ALA A 79 9.04 -16.36 -7.57
N GLU A 80 10.01 -17.20 -7.96
CA GLU A 80 10.61 -17.16 -9.30
C GLU A 80 9.56 -17.39 -10.41
N ASP A 81 8.63 -18.32 -10.18
CA ASP A 81 7.53 -18.56 -11.10
C ASP A 81 6.42 -17.49 -10.94
N PRO A 82 5.93 -16.89 -12.04
CA PRO A 82 4.92 -15.83 -11.98
C PRO A 82 3.56 -16.31 -11.44
N GLU A 83 3.28 -17.62 -11.51
CA GLU A 83 2.08 -18.22 -10.90
C GLU A 83 2.22 -18.31 -9.37
N ASN A 84 3.38 -18.74 -8.89
CA ASN A 84 3.69 -18.79 -7.46
C ASN A 84 3.69 -17.39 -6.85
N LEU A 85 4.25 -16.40 -7.56
CA LEU A 85 4.21 -14.99 -7.14
C LEU A 85 2.76 -14.51 -6.94
N LYS A 86 1.86 -14.76 -7.89
CA LYS A 86 0.44 -14.38 -7.77
C LYS A 86 -0.21 -15.05 -6.56
N TRP A 87 0.08 -16.33 -6.33
CA TRP A 87 -0.43 -17.05 -5.17
C TRP A 87 0.10 -16.48 -3.84
N PHE A 88 1.40 -16.22 -3.75
CA PHE A 88 2.03 -15.68 -2.54
C PHE A 88 1.60 -14.26 -2.22
N VAL A 89 1.35 -13.41 -3.22
CA VAL A 89 0.75 -12.08 -3.00
C VAL A 89 -0.62 -12.21 -2.33
N GLN A 90 -1.48 -13.12 -2.82
CA GLN A 90 -2.80 -13.33 -2.22
C GLN A 90 -2.72 -13.98 -0.83
N ALA A 91 -1.77 -14.89 -0.63
CA ALA A 91 -1.53 -15.51 0.67
C ALA A 91 -1.03 -14.48 1.70
N GLU A 92 -0.09 -13.61 1.31
CA GLU A 92 0.43 -12.53 2.15
C GLU A 92 -0.68 -11.56 2.56
N LEU A 93 -1.52 -11.12 1.60
CA LEU A 93 -2.63 -10.22 1.89
C LEU A 93 -3.60 -10.80 2.94
N VAL A 94 -4.00 -12.05 2.77
CA VAL A 94 -4.98 -12.68 3.67
C VAL A 94 -4.37 -13.01 5.03
N ASN A 95 -3.15 -13.55 5.08
CA ASN A 95 -2.46 -13.78 6.34
C ASN A 95 -2.20 -12.47 7.10
N GLY A 96 -1.81 -11.41 6.39
CA GLY A 96 -1.63 -10.08 6.98
C GLY A 96 -2.92 -9.51 7.55
N ARG A 97 -4.05 -9.63 6.82
CA ARG A 97 -5.38 -9.19 7.29
C ARG A 97 -5.84 -9.94 8.54
N TRP A 98 -5.69 -11.27 8.55
CA TRP A 98 -6.00 -12.08 9.72
C TRP A 98 -5.11 -11.74 10.91
N ALA A 99 -3.81 -11.55 10.68
CA ALA A 99 -2.88 -11.15 11.73
C ALA A 99 -3.21 -9.78 12.29
N MET A 100 -3.60 -8.80 11.46
CA MET A 100 -4.02 -7.47 11.94
C MET A 100 -5.25 -7.57 12.86
N LEU A 101 -6.27 -8.35 12.48
CA LEU A 101 -7.45 -8.58 13.30
C LEU A 101 -7.11 -9.35 14.58
N GLY A 102 -6.27 -10.38 14.49
CA GLY A 102 -5.85 -11.21 15.62
C GLY A 102 -5.05 -10.40 16.64
N VAL A 103 -4.01 -9.68 16.21
CA VAL A 103 -3.17 -8.84 17.08
C VAL A 103 -4.00 -7.75 17.76
N ALA A 104 -4.91 -7.09 17.03
CA ALA A 104 -5.82 -6.11 17.62
C ALA A 104 -6.76 -6.76 18.65
N GLY A 105 -7.30 -7.94 18.35
CA GLY A 105 -8.17 -8.70 19.24
C GLY A 105 -7.47 -9.31 20.46
N MET A 106 -6.17 -9.52 20.40
CA MET A 106 -5.37 -10.00 21.54
C MET A 106 -4.92 -8.83 22.43
N LEU A 107 -4.38 -7.76 21.82
CA LEU A 107 -3.75 -6.67 22.55
C LEU A 107 -4.75 -5.67 23.14
N LEU A 108 -5.79 -5.28 22.38
CA LEU A 108 -6.72 -4.24 22.83
C LEU A 108 -7.53 -4.67 24.06
N PRO A 109 -8.10 -5.89 24.13
CA PRO A 109 -8.82 -6.32 25.33
C PRO A 109 -7.94 -6.41 26.57
N GLU A 110 -6.68 -6.85 26.42
CA GLU A 110 -5.73 -6.88 27.53
C GLU A 110 -5.44 -5.46 28.04
N VAL A 111 -5.15 -4.51 27.14
CA VAL A 111 -4.92 -3.10 27.49
C VAL A 111 -6.13 -2.51 28.22
N PHE A 112 -7.33 -2.68 27.68
CA PHE A 112 -8.54 -2.13 28.33
C PHE A 112 -8.88 -2.82 29.66
N THR A 113 -8.55 -4.10 29.79
CA THR A 113 -8.72 -4.84 31.05
C THR A 113 -7.76 -4.35 32.12
N LYS A 114 -6.48 -4.10 31.77
CA LYS A 114 -5.52 -3.52 32.71
C LYS A 114 -5.81 -2.06 33.07
N ILE A 115 -6.42 -1.29 32.18
CA ILE A 115 -6.89 0.09 32.46
C ILE A 115 -8.18 0.08 33.32
N GLY A 116 -8.87 -1.06 33.41
CA GLY A 116 -10.06 -1.23 34.26
C GLY A 116 -11.37 -0.79 33.62
N ILE A 117 -11.43 -0.67 32.29
CA ILE A 117 -12.65 -0.28 31.57
C ILE A 117 -13.57 -1.50 31.37
N ILE A 118 -12.98 -2.65 31.04
CA ILE A 118 -13.69 -3.91 30.78
C ILE A 118 -13.04 -5.04 31.57
N ASN A 119 -13.77 -6.14 31.80
CA ASN A 119 -13.22 -7.35 32.42
C ASN A 119 -13.32 -8.49 31.41
N VAL A 120 -12.32 -8.60 30.55
CA VAL A 120 -12.24 -9.65 29.52
C VAL A 120 -11.08 -10.58 29.88
N PRO A 121 -11.24 -11.90 29.79
CA PRO A 121 -10.13 -12.82 30.00
C PRO A 121 -9.04 -12.63 28.95
N GLU A 122 -7.83 -13.05 29.28
CA GLU A 122 -6.71 -13.06 28.35
C GLU A 122 -7.03 -13.91 27.12
N TRP A 123 -6.44 -13.56 25.98
CA TRP A 123 -6.75 -14.19 24.69
C TRP A 123 -6.56 -15.72 24.68
N TYR A 124 -5.60 -16.24 25.46
CA TYR A 124 -5.32 -17.66 25.58
C TYR A 124 -6.30 -18.41 26.50
N ASP A 125 -6.99 -17.70 27.40
CA ASP A 125 -8.01 -18.26 28.29
C ASP A 125 -9.44 -18.03 27.78
N ALA A 126 -9.63 -17.19 26.75
CA ALA A 126 -10.93 -16.93 26.13
C ALA A 126 -11.63 -18.22 25.67
N GLY A 127 -10.89 -19.21 25.15
CA GLY A 127 -11.46 -20.49 24.68
C GLY A 127 -12.03 -21.39 25.78
N LYS A 128 -11.68 -21.15 27.05
CA LYS A 128 -12.18 -21.93 28.20
C LYS A 128 -13.47 -21.36 28.79
N GLN A 129 -13.89 -20.16 28.35
CA GLN A 129 -15.08 -19.51 28.87
C GLN A 129 -16.35 -20.22 28.38
N GLU A 130 -17.37 -20.19 29.23
CA GLU A 130 -18.69 -20.64 28.85
C GLU A 130 -19.40 -19.57 28.01
N TYR A 131 -19.64 -19.91 26.76
CA TYR A 131 -20.44 -19.09 25.84
C TYR A 131 -21.87 -19.63 25.75
N PHE A 132 -22.72 -18.94 24.99
CA PHE A 132 -24.12 -19.31 24.79
C PHE A 132 -24.33 -20.70 24.16
N ALA A 133 -23.31 -21.25 23.50
CA ALA A 133 -23.32 -22.55 22.86
C ALA A 133 -21.99 -23.28 23.09
N SER A 134 -21.98 -24.59 22.86
CA SER A 134 -20.76 -25.38 22.95
C SER A 134 -19.72 -24.92 21.92
N SER A 135 -18.43 -24.99 22.28
CA SER A 135 -17.33 -24.60 21.39
C SER A 135 -17.35 -25.39 20.07
N SER A 136 -17.77 -26.66 20.11
CA SER A 136 -17.94 -27.48 18.91
C SER A 136 -19.04 -26.96 17.99
N THR A 137 -20.16 -26.49 18.53
CA THR A 137 -21.25 -25.89 17.73
C THR A 137 -20.80 -24.60 17.06
N LEU A 138 -20.09 -23.73 17.80
CA LEU A 138 -19.53 -22.49 17.24
C LEU A 138 -18.53 -22.78 16.12
N PHE A 139 -17.64 -23.75 16.33
CA PHE A 139 -16.67 -24.17 15.32
C PHE A 139 -17.32 -24.71 14.04
N VAL A 140 -18.41 -25.48 14.15
CA VAL A 140 -19.12 -26.00 12.96
C VAL A 140 -19.77 -24.86 12.17
N ILE A 141 -20.41 -23.90 12.85
CA ILE A 141 -21.01 -22.73 12.18
C ILE A 141 -19.93 -21.89 11.51
N GLU A 142 -18.83 -21.64 12.22
CA GLU A 142 -17.65 -20.95 11.69
C GLU A 142 -17.12 -21.65 10.43
N PHE A 143 -16.92 -22.98 10.49
CA PHE A 143 -16.45 -23.77 9.36
C PHE A 143 -17.38 -23.63 8.15
N ILE A 144 -18.71 -23.75 8.34
CA ILE A 144 -19.66 -23.65 7.23
C ILE A 144 -19.61 -22.27 6.56
N LEU A 145 -19.56 -21.20 7.36
CA LEU A 145 -19.53 -19.83 6.84
C LEU A 145 -18.20 -19.52 6.14
N PHE A 146 -17.07 -19.85 6.75
CA PHE A 146 -15.76 -19.63 6.12
C PHE A 146 -15.55 -20.53 4.91
N HIS A 147 -16.05 -21.76 4.92
CA HIS A 147 -15.98 -22.65 3.76
C HIS A 147 -16.65 -22.03 2.54
N TYR A 148 -17.83 -21.43 2.70
CA TYR A 148 -18.50 -20.72 1.61
C TYR A 148 -17.70 -19.51 1.12
N VAL A 149 -17.24 -18.65 2.03
CA VAL A 149 -16.50 -17.42 1.68
C VAL A 149 -15.16 -17.73 1.01
N GLU A 150 -14.41 -18.68 1.56
CA GLU A 150 -13.10 -19.07 1.05
C GLU A 150 -13.17 -19.78 -0.30
N ILE A 151 -14.19 -20.61 -0.55
CA ILE A 151 -14.40 -21.22 -1.87
C ILE A 151 -14.68 -20.14 -2.92
N ARG A 152 -15.51 -19.15 -2.60
CA ARG A 152 -15.80 -18.02 -3.52
C ARG A 152 -14.53 -17.21 -3.79
N ARG A 153 -13.73 -16.94 -2.76
CA ARG A 153 -12.42 -16.27 -2.92
C ARG A 153 -11.46 -17.11 -3.79
N TRP A 154 -11.40 -18.41 -3.57
CA TRP A 154 -10.55 -19.31 -4.34
C TRP A 154 -10.96 -19.38 -5.82
N GLN A 155 -12.25 -19.38 -6.11
CA GLN A 155 -12.77 -19.30 -7.48
C GLN A 155 -12.35 -17.99 -8.16
N ASP A 156 -12.37 -16.87 -7.45
CA ASP A 156 -11.92 -15.57 -7.98
C ASP A 156 -10.41 -15.54 -8.24
N ILE A 157 -9.60 -16.14 -7.36
CA ILE A 157 -8.14 -16.25 -7.57
C ILE A 157 -7.81 -17.07 -8.83
N LYS A 158 -8.53 -18.18 -9.06
CA LYS A 158 -8.32 -19.02 -10.24
C LYS A 158 -8.83 -18.38 -11.53
N ASN A 159 -10.03 -17.80 -11.47
CA ASN A 159 -10.69 -17.18 -12.61
C ASN A 159 -11.19 -15.79 -12.20
N PRO A 160 -10.35 -14.74 -12.34
CA PRO A 160 -10.68 -13.38 -11.91
C PRO A 160 -12.01 -12.89 -12.50
N GLY A 161 -12.90 -12.41 -11.64
CA GLY A 161 -14.19 -11.85 -12.04
C GLY A 161 -15.31 -12.88 -12.25
N SER A 162 -15.03 -14.18 -12.10
CA SER A 162 -16.06 -15.23 -12.20
C SER A 162 -17.10 -15.19 -11.06
N VAL A 163 -16.77 -14.50 -9.97
CA VAL A 163 -17.50 -14.55 -8.69
C VAL A 163 -18.18 -13.22 -8.34
N ASN A 164 -18.11 -12.24 -9.24
CA ASN A 164 -18.54 -10.86 -8.98
C ASN A 164 -20.05 -10.69 -8.83
N GLN A 165 -20.84 -11.65 -9.31
CA GLN A 165 -22.30 -11.64 -9.19
C GLN A 165 -22.76 -12.39 -7.94
N ASP A 166 -23.68 -11.78 -7.19
CA ASP A 166 -24.37 -12.43 -6.09
C ASP A 166 -25.22 -13.61 -6.63
N PRO A 167 -25.11 -14.82 -6.04
CA PRO A 167 -25.85 -16.00 -6.52
C PRO A 167 -27.37 -15.88 -6.38
N ILE A 168 -27.87 -15.09 -5.44
CA ILE A 168 -29.31 -14.92 -5.17
C ILE A 168 -29.81 -13.66 -5.88
N PHE A 169 -29.07 -12.55 -5.77
CA PHE A 169 -29.50 -11.26 -6.28
C PHE A 169 -28.63 -10.79 -7.45
N LYS A 170 -28.96 -11.24 -8.67
CA LYS A 170 -28.22 -10.90 -9.90
C LYS A 170 -28.12 -9.40 -10.21
N ASN A 171 -28.94 -8.57 -9.56
CA ASN A 171 -28.91 -7.11 -9.69
C ASN A 171 -27.72 -6.48 -8.96
N TYR A 172 -27.12 -7.17 -7.99
CA TYR A 172 -25.94 -6.72 -7.27
C TYR A 172 -24.70 -7.44 -7.83
N SER A 173 -23.84 -6.67 -8.49
CA SER A 173 -22.55 -7.13 -9.00
C SER A 173 -21.44 -6.23 -8.47
N LEU A 174 -20.31 -6.85 -8.13
CA LEU A 174 -19.07 -6.13 -7.86
C LEU A 174 -18.53 -5.53 -9.17
N PRO A 175 -18.02 -4.29 -9.16
CA PRO A 175 -17.35 -3.71 -10.32
C PRO A 175 -16.05 -4.47 -10.62
N PRO A 176 -15.54 -4.43 -11.87
CA PRO A 176 -14.26 -5.05 -12.20
C PRO A 176 -13.15 -4.45 -11.34
N ASN A 177 -12.44 -5.34 -10.64
CA ASN A 177 -11.49 -5.02 -9.60
C ASN A 177 -10.23 -5.89 -9.73
N GLU A 178 -9.16 -5.49 -9.06
CA GLU A 178 -7.95 -6.31 -8.97
C GLU A 178 -8.16 -7.46 -7.98
N VAL A 179 -7.56 -8.63 -8.28
CA VAL A 179 -7.62 -9.81 -7.41
C VAL A 179 -7.01 -9.48 -6.05
N GLY A 180 -7.74 -9.76 -4.97
CA GLY A 180 -7.37 -9.42 -3.59
C GLY A 180 -7.90 -8.07 -3.08
N TYR A 181 -8.44 -7.25 -3.99
CA TYR A 181 -9.05 -5.95 -3.70
C TYR A 181 -10.48 -5.89 -4.26
N PRO A 182 -11.46 -6.54 -3.60
CA PRO A 182 -12.82 -6.74 -4.13
C PRO A 182 -13.63 -5.45 -4.36
N GLY A 183 -13.39 -4.39 -3.60
CA GLY A 183 -14.14 -3.15 -3.71
C GLY A 183 -15.65 -3.32 -3.47
N GLY A 184 -16.47 -2.44 -4.05
CA GLY A 184 -17.93 -2.48 -3.91
C GLY A 184 -18.39 -2.49 -2.46
N ILE A 185 -19.14 -3.51 -2.04
CA ILE A 185 -19.64 -3.65 -0.67
C ILE A 185 -18.52 -3.74 0.38
N PHE A 186 -17.33 -4.22 0.00
CA PHE A 186 -16.18 -4.32 0.91
C PHE A 186 -15.46 -2.98 1.10
N ASN A 187 -15.83 -1.95 0.34
CA ASN A 187 -15.36 -0.58 0.50
C ASN A 187 -16.55 0.39 0.60
N PRO A 188 -17.32 0.35 1.70
CA PRO A 188 -18.52 1.18 1.85
C PRO A 188 -18.22 2.69 1.87
N LEU A 189 -16.98 3.07 2.19
CA LEU A 189 -16.54 4.47 2.27
C LEU A 189 -15.94 4.98 0.95
N ASN A 190 -15.90 4.14 -0.09
CA ASN A 190 -15.39 4.46 -1.43
C ASN A 190 -13.98 5.10 -1.42
N TYR A 191 -13.09 4.64 -0.52
CA TYR A 191 -11.71 5.08 -0.55
C TYR A 191 -11.01 4.62 -1.83
N LYS A 192 -10.15 5.47 -2.39
CA LYS A 192 -9.40 5.12 -3.61
C LYS A 192 -8.30 4.11 -3.24
N PRO A 193 -8.19 2.97 -3.95
CA PRO A 193 -7.13 2.00 -3.73
C PRO A 193 -5.82 2.49 -4.38
N THR A 194 -5.21 3.54 -3.82
CA THR A 194 -3.90 4.03 -4.27
C THR A 194 -2.81 3.03 -3.92
N GLU A 195 -1.73 2.99 -4.70
CA GLU A 195 -0.58 2.10 -4.45
C GLU A 195 0.01 2.31 -3.04
N GLU A 196 0.12 3.57 -2.61
CA GLU A 196 0.57 3.91 -1.25
C GLU A 196 -0.33 3.32 -0.14
N ALA A 197 -1.65 3.20 -0.38
CA ALA A 197 -2.56 2.61 0.60
C ALA A 197 -2.38 1.09 0.69
N LYS A 198 -2.16 0.44 -0.45
CA LYS A 198 -1.82 -1.00 -0.52
C LYS A 198 -0.49 -1.29 0.17
N GLU A 199 0.52 -0.44 -0.03
CA GLU A 199 1.81 -0.55 0.65
C GLU A 199 1.67 -0.39 2.17
N LYS A 200 0.85 0.56 2.64
CA LYS A 200 0.55 0.71 4.08
C LYS A 200 -0.18 -0.50 4.65
N GLU A 201 -1.11 -1.08 3.91
CA GLU A 201 -1.78 -2.32 4.31
C GLU A 201 -0.78 -3.47 4.44
N LEU A 202 0.07 -3.68 3.45
CA LEU A 202 1.10 -4.72 3.46
C LEU A 202 2.11 -4.51 4.59
N ALA A 203 2.57 -3.28 4.83
CA ALA A 203 3.50 -2.98 5.92
C ALA A 203 2.90 -3.29 7.30
N ASN A 204 1.65 -2.90 7.54
CA ASN A 204 0.94 -3.21 8.79
C ASN A 204 0.64 -4.71 8.90
N GLY A 205 0.28 -5.37 7.81
CA GLY A 205 0.05 -6.82 7.76
C GLY A 205 1.32 -7.61 8.11
N ARG A 206 2.46 -7.27 7.51
CA ARG A 206 3.77 -7.87 7.81
C ARG A 206 4.16 -7.66 9.27
N LEU A 207 3.99 -6.44 9.78
CA LEU A 207 4.24 -6.13 11.20
C LEU A 207 3.33 -6.95 12.12
N ALA A 208 2.05 -7.08 11.79
CA ALA A 208 1.09 -7.84 12.58
C ALA A 208 1.40 -9.34 12.57
N MET A 209 1.83 -9.92 11.45
CA MET A 209 2.26 -11.33 11.41
C MET A 209 3.44 -11.60 12.35
N LEU A 210 4.42 -10.67 12.40
CA LEU A 210 5.52 -10.76 13.35
C LEU A 210 5.06 -10.57 14.80
N ALA A 211 4.14 -9.63 15.06
CA ALA A 211 3.60 -9.41 16.40
C ALA A 211 2.81 -10.63 16.90
N PHE A 212 1.99 -11.26 16.05
CA PHE A 212 1.26 -12.47 16.40
C PHE A 212 2.20 -13.62 16.76
N LEU A 213 3.23 -13.87 15.95
CA LEU A 213 4.26 -14.86 16.25
C LEU A 213 4.97 -14.53 17.58
N GLY A 214 5.29 -13.25 17.79
CA GLY A 214 5.86 -12.74 19.04
C GLY A 214 4.97 -13.05 20.24
N PHE A 215 3.66 -12.81 20.17
CA PHE A 215 2.72 -13.07 21.26
C PHE A 215 2.63 -14.55 21.61
N VAL A 216 2.58 -15.43 20.60
CA VAL A 216 2.55 -16.88 20.82
C VAL A 216 3.84 -17.37 21.47
N VAL A 217 5.00 -16.95 20.97
CA VAL A 217 6.30 -17.35 21.53
C VAL A 217 6.49 -16.78 22.94
N GLN A 218 6.13 -15.52 23.17
CA GLN A 218 6.21 -14.88 24.48
C GLN A 218 5.32 -15.60 25.49
N HIS A 219 4.07 -15.91 25.13
CA HIS A 219 3.18 -16.64 26.01
C HIS A 219 3.71 -18.03 26.37
N ASN A 220 4.28 -18.76 25.39
CA ASN A 220 4.87 -20.07 25.65
C ASN A 220 6.08 -20.03 26.59
N VAL A 221 6.87 -18.94 26.56
CA VAL A 221 8.07 -18.80 27.39
C VAL A 221 7.77 -18.19 28.76
N THR A 222 7.00 -17.10 28.81
CA THR A 222 6.76 -16.34 30.05
C THR A 222 5.47 -16.73 30.77
N GLY A 223 4.52 -17.35 30.07
CA GLY A 223 3.19 -17.69 30.60
C GLY A 223 2.28 -16.50 30.85
N LYS A 224 2.70 -15.28 30.46
CA LYS A 224 1.98 -14.03 30.71
C LYS A 224 1.39 -13.43 29.42
N GLY A 225 0.50 -12.47 29.59
CA GLY A 225 -0.05 -11.70 28.47
C GLY A 225 1.00 -10.78 27.81
N PRO A 226 0.85 -10.46 26.51
CA PRO A 226 1.81 -9.60 25.81
C PRO A 226 1.92 -8.19 26.39
N PHE A 227 0.83 -7.60 26.89
CA PHE A 227 0.91 -6.28 27.54
C PHE A 227 1.58 -6.34 28.92
N GLU A 228 1.39 -7.43 29.67
CA GLU A 228 2.16 -7.66 30.90
C GLU A 228 3.66 -7.80 30.64
N ASN A 229 4.04 -8.55 29.60
CA ASN A 229 5.44 -8.68 29.18
C ASN A 229 6.03 -7.32 28.80
N LEU A 230 5.24 -6.47 28.13
CA LEU A 230 5.65 -5.10 27.82
C LEU A 230 5.88 -4.26 29.08
N GLN A 231 4.95 -4.29 30.05
CA GLN A 231 5.10 -3.57 31.31
C GLN A 231 6.33 -4.04 32.09
N GLN A 232 6.56 -5.35 32.15
CA GLN A 232 7.73 -5.92 32.80
C GLN A 232 9.02 -5.43 32.13
N HIS A 233 9.08 -5.44 30.79
CA HIS A 233 10.23 -4.91 30.07
C HIS A 233 10.41 -3.40 30.30
N LEU A 234 9.33 -2.61 30.32
CA LEU A 234 9.42 -1.16 30.58
C LEU A 234 9.85 -0.84 32.02
N SER A 235 9.52 -1.69 32.99
CA SER A 235 9.91 -1.48 34.39
C SER A 235 11.42 -1.65 34.59
N ASP A 236 12.04 -2.59 33.88
CA ASP A 236 13.50 -2.76 33.86
C ASP A 236 13.97 -3.36 32.52
N PRO A 237 14.32 -2.51 31.54
CA PRO A 237 14.65 -2.97 30.19
C PRO A 237 15.91 -3.84 30.12
N TRP A 238 16.82 -3.71 31.10
CA TRP A 238 18.11 -4.40 31.09
C TRP A 238 18.05 -5.73 31.83
N HIS A 239 17.16 -5.85 32.81
CA HIS A 239 17.02 -7.05 33.64
C HIS A 239 15.78 -7.90 33.30
N ASN A 240 14.87 -7.42 32.44
CA ASN A 240 13.72 -8.17 31.95
C ASN A 240 13.79 -8.35 30.42
N THR A 241 14.68 -9.22 29.97
CA THR A 241 14.89 -9.58 28.57
C THR A 241 14.72 -11.07 28.34
N ILE A 242 14.74 -11.48 27.06
CA ILE A 242 14.68 -12.88 26.65
C ILE A 242 15.75 -13.76 27.33
N VAL A 243 16.93 -13.20 27.63
CA VAL A 243 18.03 -13.94 28.26
C VAL A 243 17.64 -14.36 29.67
N GLN A 244 17.09 -13.44 30.46
CA GLN A 244 16.68 -13.75 31.83
C GLN A 244 15.49 -14.72 31.89
N THR A 245 14.56 -14.64 30.94
CA THR A 245 13.40 -15.55 30.90
C THR A 245 13.80 -17.00 30.62
N PHE A 246 14.87 -17.23 29.84
CA PHE A 246 15.39 -18.58 29.59
C PHE A 246 16.36 -19.07 30.69
N SER A 247 17.12 -18.18 31.33
CA SER A 247 18.06 -18.56 32.39
C SER A 247 17.41 -18.73 33.77
N GLY A 248 16.16 -18.28 33.93
CA GLY A 248 15.42 -18.33 35.19
C GLY A 248 14.48 -19.53 35.39
N GLN A 249 14.50 -20.51 34.47
CA GLN A 249 13.83 -21.80 34.64
C GLN A 249 14.73 -22.83 35.34
#